data_AF-A0A0F2S3B9-F1
#
_entry.id   AF-A0A0F2S3B9-F1
#
_cell.length_a   1.000
_cell.length_b   1.000
_cell.length_c   1.000
_cell.angle_alpha   90.00
_cell.angle_beta   90.00
_cell.angle_gamma   90.00
#
_symmetry.space_group_name_H-M   'P 1'
#
loop_
_entity.id
_entity.type
_entity.pdbx_description
1 polymer ?
#
loop_
_entity_poly.entity_id
_entity_poly.type
_entity_poly.pdbx_seq_one_letter_code
_entity_poly.pdbx_strand_id
1 'polypeptide(L)'
;MPPHLRPLLAAPLLAAAPAHAEPKKGLFFQLKRDSANVEGVYFVGGYTPAQIVSLMRAYCMGGKIGEFAHVGKARKRRGQVLQKFQTTCAGGKIDLPDGFNGKTTAFEIEYITEGQYAGKHLVEITGSDGLGNIVHKIETTTP
;
A
#
# COMPACT_ATOMS: atom_id res chain seq x y z
N MET A 1 -43.97 8.48 60.31
CA MET A 1 -43.40 7.61 59.26
C MET A 1 -42.85 8.50 58.16
N PRO A 2 -41.52 8.66 58.01
CA PRO A 2 -40.94 9.42 56.90
C PRO A 2 -40.65 8.50 55.71
N PRO A 3 -40.69 8.99 54.45
CA PRO A 3 -40.34 8.21 53.28
C PRO A 3 -38.82 8.17 53.07
N HIS A 4 -38.31 6.97 52.75
CA HIS A 4 -36.92 6.73 52.41
C HIS A 4 -36.58 7.26 51.01
N LEU A 5 -35.63 8.19 50.93
CA LEU A 5 -34.97 8.61 49.70
C LEU A 5 -34.03 7.50 49.20
N ARG A 6 -34.27 7.01 47.98
CA ARG A 6 -33.35 6.10 47.26
C ARG A 6 -32.22 6.91 46.60
N PRO A 7 -30.95 6.48 46.71
CA PRO A 7 -29.87 7.08 45.93
C PRO A 7 -29.86 6.47 44.52
N LEU A 8 -29.99 7.33 43.50
CA LEU A 8 -29.68 7.00 42.11
C LEU A 8 -28.17 6.87 41.96
N LEU A 9 -27.67 5.64 41.80
CA LEU A 9 -26.31 5.37 41.36
C LEU A 9 -26.16 5.84 39.91
N ALA A 10 -25.50 6.97 39.71
CA ALA A 10 -25.03 7.41 38.41
C ALA A 10 -23.79 6.59 38.02
N ALA A 11 -23.95 5.66 37.08
CA ALA A 11 -22.83 4.97 36.47
C ALA A 11 -22.09 5.92 35.52
N PRO A 12 -20.76 6.11 35.65
CA PRO A 12 -19.99 6.87 34.69
C PRO A 12 -19.85 6.04 33.41
N LEU A 13 -20.49 6.49 32.33
CA LEU A 13 -20.16 6.06 30.97
C LEU A 13 -18.73 6.52 30.67
N LEU A 14 -17.76 5.62 30.83
CA LEU A 14 -16.45 5.78 30.19
C LEU A 14 -16.70 5.80 28.68
N ALA A 15 -16.66 6.98 28.09
CA ALA A 15 -16.57 7.15 26.65
C ALA A 15 -15.24 6.54 26.20
N ALA A 16 -15.28 5.31 25.69
CA ALA A 16 -14.16 4.73 24.97
C ALA A 16 -13.88 5.63 23.75
N ALA A 17 -12.78 6.37 23.80
CA ALA A 17 -12.30 7.08 22.62
C ALA A 17 -12.12 6.06 21.49
N PRO A 18 -12.59 6.33 20.27
CA PRO A 18 -12.35 5.44 19.15
C PRO A 18 -10.84 5.33 18.99
N ALA A 19 -10.31 4.13 19.24
CA ALA A 19 -8.96 3.80 18.85
C ALA A 19 -8.91 3.95 17.31
N HIS A 20 -8.44 5.11 16.85
CA HIS A 20 -8.11 5.32 15.46
C HIS A 20 -6.94 4.39 15.16
N ALA A 21 -7.24 3.16 14.77
CA ALA A 21 -6.26 2.25 14.24
C ALA A 21 -5.50 3.00 13.14
N GLU A 22 -4.18 3.08 13.28
CA GLU A 22 -3.35 3.75 12.28
C GLU A 22 -3.71 3.18 10.89
N PRO A 23 -3.89 4.04 9.87
CA PRO A 23 -4.21 3.57 8.55
C PRO A 23 -3.12 2.59 8.12
N LYS A 24 -3.53 1.38 7.72
CA LYS A 24 -2.58 0.43 7.13
C LYS A 24 -1.84 1.13 6.00
N LYS A 25 -0.52 0.91 5.92
CA LYS A 25 0.28 1.43 4.82
C LYS A 25 0.47 0.32 3.80
N GLY A 26 -0.40 0.32 2.80
CA GLY A 26 -0.38 -0.63 1.69
C GLY A 26 -0.37 0.10 0.35
N LEU A 27 0.49 -0.37 -0.54
CA LEU A 27 0.66 0.12 -1.90
C LEU A 27 0.80 -1.09 -2.82
N PHE A 28 0.01 -1.11 -3.89
CA PHE A 28 0.12 -2.09 -4.96
C PHE A 28 0.32 -1.37 -6.28
N PHE A 29 1.25 -1.82 -7.11
CA PHE A 29 1.39 -1.33 -8.48
C PHE A 29 1.90 -2.43 -9.40
N GLN A 30 1.72 -2.22 -10.70
CA GLN A 30 2.18 -3.15 -11.73
C GLN A 30 3.09 -2.44 -12.72
N LEU A 31 4.18 -3.12 -13.06
CA LEU A 31 5.04 -2.74 -14.17
C LEU A 31 4.78 -3.69 -15.33
N LYS A 32 4.67 -3.13 -16.53
CA LYS A 32 4.48 -3.88 -17.76
C LYS A 32 5.67 -3.66 -18.67
N ARG A 33 6.22 -4.75 -19.20
CA ARG A 33 7.33 -4.70 -20.16
C ARG A 33 6.93 -3.85 -21.36
N ASP A 34 7.89 -3.06 -21.85
CA ASP A 34 7.73 -2.13 -22.98
C ASP A 34 6.66 -1.04 -22.76
N SER A 35 6.22 -0.80 -21.51
CA SER A 35 5.29 0.26 -21.15
C SER A 35 5.90 1.14 -20.06
N ALA A 36 5.90 2.46 -20.27
CA ALA A 36 6.26 3.41 -19.24
C ALA A 36 5.14 3.62 -18.21
N ASN A 37 3.88 3.30 -18.57
CA ASN A 37 2.74 3.50 -17.70
C ASN A 37 2.79 2.56 -16.50
N VAL A 38 2.53 3.13 -15.33
CA VAL A 38 2.36 2.40 -14.08
C VAL A 38 0.98 2.67 -13.53
N GLU A 39 0.27 1.59 -13.24
CA GLU A 39 -1.02 1.64 -12.58
C GLU A 39 -0.90 1.03 -11.19
N GLY A 40 -1.58 1.62 -10.22
CA GLY A 40 -1.55 1.12 -8.87
C GLY A 40 -2.73 1.56 -8.03
N VAL A 41 -2.72 1.10 -6.78
CA VAL A 41 -3.70 1.40 -5.76
C VAL A 41 -3.00 1.51 -4.41
N TYR A 42 -3.43 2.44 -3.58
CA TYR A 42 -2.90 2.58 -2.22
C TYR A 42 -4.02 2.79 -1.21
N PHE A 43 -3.71 2.54 0.07
CA PHE A 43 -4.61 2.82 1.18
C PHE A 43 -4.65 4.32 1.48
N VAL A 44 -5.85 4.91 1.41
CA VAL A 44 -6.06 6.32 1.75
C VAL A 44 -5.76 6.51 3.23
N GLY A 45 -4.90 7.49 3.54
CA GLY A 45 -4.38 7.74 4.88
C GLY A 45 -3.13 6.93 5.24
N GLY A 46 -2.74 5.93 4.43
CA GLY A 46 -1.55 5.11 4.65
C GLY A 46 -0.26 5.79 4.16
N TYR A 47 -0.06 5.83 2.84
CA TYR A 47 1.07 6.52 2.22
C TYR A 47 0.64 7.85 1.59
N THR A 48 1.49 8.86 1.71
CA THR A 48 1.39 10.09 0.91
C THR A 48 1.84 9.84 -0.53
N PRO A 49 1.39 10.63 -1.51
CA PRO A 49 1.88 10.52 -2.89
C PRO A 49 3.40 10.59 -3.01
N ALA A 50 4.06 11.44 -2.21
CA ALA A 50 5.52 11.55 -2.19
C ALA A 50 6.20 10.25 -1.71
N GLN A 51 5.66 9.60 -0.68
CA GLN A 51 6.16 8.31 -0.20
C GLN A 51 5.95 7.20 -1.24
N ILE A 52 4.80 7.20 -1.92
CA ILE A 52 4.52 6.24 -3.01
C ILE A 52 5.56 6.41 -4.12
N VAL A 53 5.80 7.65 -4.55
CA VAL A 53 6.82 7.96 -5.55
C VAL A 53 8.21 7.52 -5.09
N SER A 54 8.54 7.69 -3.82
CA SER A 54 9.83 7.28 -3.27
C SER A 54 10.01 5.75 -3.31
N LEU A 55 9.01 5.01 -2.82
CA LEU A 55 8.99 3.54 -2.82
C LEU A 55 9.05 2.95 -4.23
N MET A 56 8.31 3.53 -5.18
CA MET A 56 8.30 3.07 -6.57
C MET A 56 9.62 3.34 -7.30
N ARG A 57 10.42 4.32 -6.85
CA ARG A 57 11.66 4.71 -7.52
C ARG A 57 12.67 3.57 -7.56
N ALA A 58 12.67 2.69 -6.55
CA ALA A 58 13.53 1.51 -6.51
C ALA A 58 13.25 0.53 -7.67
N TYR A 59 12.05 0.58 -8.26
CA TYR A 59 11.58 -0.37 -9.27
C TYR A 59 11.43 0.24 -10.67
N CYS A 60 11.42 1.57 -10.80
CA CYS A 60 11.49 2.26 -12.08
C CYS A 60 12.95 2.37 -12.57
N MET A 61 13.53 1.27 -13.06
CA MET A 61 14.87 1.25 -13.65
C MET A 61 14.90 2.08 -14.94
N GLY A 62 15.55 3.25 -14.91
CA GLY A 62 15.70 4.14 -16.06
C GLY A 62 15.43 5.61 -15.78
N GLY A 63 14.67 5.94 -14.72
CA GLY A 63 14.53 7.32 -14.29
C GLY A 63 13.12 7.73 -13.88
N LYS A 64 13.07 9.02 -13.50
CA LYS A 64 12.02 9.79 -12.84
C LYS A 64 10.61 9.20 -12.95
N ILE A 65 9.94 9.15 -11.82
CA ILE A 65 8.49 8.95 -11.82
C ILE A 65 7.83 10.22 -12.36
N GLY A 66 6.92 10.04 -13.31
CA GLY A 66 6.15 11.12 -13.91
C GLY A 66 5.11 11.69 -12.95
N GLU A 67 4.16 12.42 -13.51
CA GLU A 67 3.06 12.96 -12.72
C GLU A 67 2.24 11.84 -12.06
N PHE A 68 1.88 12.04 -10.80
CA PHE A 68 1.02 11.12 -10.05
C PHE A 68 -0.41 11.60 -10.15
N ALA A 69 -1.25 10.85 -10.87
CA ALA A 69 -2.65 11.20 -11.09
C ALA A 69 -3.57 10.18 -10.41
N HIS A 70 -4.55 10.66 -9.65
CA HIS A 70 -5.62 9.80 -9.16
C HIS A 70 -6.55 9.37 -10.29
N VAL A 71 -6.87 8.08 -10.35
CA VAL A 71 -7.78 7.52 -11.35
C VAL A 71 -9.12 7.21 -10.69
N GLY A 72 -10.12 8.05 -10.97
CA GLY A 72 -11.47 7.90 -10.44
C GLY A 72 -11.58 8.14 -8.93
N LYS A 73 -12.75 7.84 -8.37
CA LYS A 73 -13.07 8.04 -6.95
C LYS A 73 -12.54 6.91 -6.07
N ALA A 74 -12.09 7.25 -4.86
CA ALA A 74 -11.75 6.27 -3.83
C ALA A 74 -12.89 5.29 -3.54
N ARG A 75 -12.56 4.02 -3.26
CA ARG A 75 -13.53 2.95 -3.02
C ARG A 75 -13.25 2.24 -1.71
N LYS A 76 -14.31 1.99 -0.93
CA LYS A 76 -14.22 1.18 0.29
C LYS A 76 -14.25 -0.32 -0.06
N ARG A 77 -13.27 -1.09 0.42
CA ARG A 77 -13.18 -2.55 0.28
C ARG A 77 -12.67 -3.15 1.59
N ARG A 78 -13.38 -4.14 2.13
CA ARG A 78 -12.98 -4.87 3.36
C ARG A 78 -12.54 -3.95 4.52
N GLY A 79 -13.28 -2.86 4.74
CA GLY A 79 -12.98 -1.89 5.80
C GLY A 79 -11.92 -0.83 5.45
N GLN A 80 -11.19 -0.98 4.34
CA GLN A 80 -10.16 -0.05 3.89
C GLN A 80 -10.68 0.88 2.78
N VAL A 81 -10.11 2.06 2.67
CA VAL A 81 -10.39 3.00 1.57
C VAL A 81 -9.22 2.97 0.60
N LEU A 82 -9.51 2.60 -0.65
CA LEU A 82 -8.53 2.41 -1.71
C LEU A 82 -8.62 3.54 -2.74
N GLN A 83 -7.49 4.13 -3.10
CA GLN A 83 -7.39 5.10 -4.19
C GLN A 83 -6.51 4.55 -5.30
N LYS A 84 -7.07 4.46 -6.50
CA LYS A 84 -6.30 4.10 -7.70
C LYS A 84 -5.50 5.31 -8.19
N PHE A 85 -4.34 5.05 -8.76
CA PHE A 85 -3.51 6.06 -9.38
C PHE A 85 -2.90 5.54 -10.68
N GLN A 86 -2.45 6.48 -11.48
CA GLN A 86 -1.63 6.24 -12.66
C GLN A 86 -0.44 7.20 -12.63
N THR A 87 0.70 6.71 -13.06
CA THR A 87 1.91 7.49 -13.27
C THR A 87 2.75 6.85 -14.38
N THR A 88 4.01 7.26 -14.53
CA THR A 88 4.94 6.70 -15.50
C THR A 88 6.32 6.49 -14.89
N CYS A 89 7.03 5.42 -15.24
CA CYS A 89 8.49 5.35 -15.09
C CYS A 89 9.13 5.99 -16.34
N ALA A 90 9.72 7.19 -16.24
CA ALA A 90 10.28 7.91 -17.39
C ALA A 90 11.79 7.68 -17.51
N GLY A 91 12.25 7.14 -18.65
CA GLY A 91 13.69 6.98 -18.91
C GLY A 91 14.11 5.78 -19.76
N GLY A 92 13.17 4.93 -20.17
CA GLY A 92 13.44 3.81 -21.06
C GLY A 92 12.50 2.64 -20.81
N LYS A 93 12.79 1.50 -21.43
CA LYS A 93 12.10 0.24 -21.14
C LYS A 93 12.28 -0.10 -19.67
N ILE A 94 11.21 -0.50 -19.00
CA ILE A 94 11.30 -1.01 -17.64
C ILE A 94 11.98 -2.37 -17.69
N ASP A 95 13.21 -2.45 -17.17
CA ASP A 95 13.82 -3.72 -16.79
C ASP A 95 13.09 -4.23 -15.56
N LEU A 96 12.53 -5.43 -15.68
CA LEU A 96 11.90 -6.12 -14.57
C LEU A 96 13.00 -6.70 -13.67
N PRO A 97 12.74 -6.90 -12.37
CA PRO A 97 13.72 -7.51 -11.48
C PRO A 97 14.24 -8.84 -12.02
N ASP A 98 15.49 -9.18 -11.71
CA ASP A 98 16.11 -10.43 -12.17
C ASP A 98 15.21 -11.65 -11.89
N GLY A 99 15.06 -12.51 -12.89
CA GLY A 99 14.18 -13.69 -12.83
C GLY A 99 12.72 -13.43 -13.22
N PHE A 100 12.29 -12.17 -13.37
CA PHE A 100 10.94 -11.82 -13.82
C PHE A 100 10.95 -11.48 -15.33
N ASN A 101 10.96 -12.51 -16.18
CA ASN A 101 10.93 -12.31 -17.63
C ASN A 101 9.53 -12.26 -18.27
N GLY A 102 8.47 -12.14 -17.48
CA GLY A 102 7.09 -12.03 -17.94
C GLY A 102 6.74 -10.69 -18.58
N LYS A 103 5.48 -10.57 -19.05
CA LYS A 103 4.94 -9.30 -19.58
C LYS A 103 4.61 -8.29 -18.49
N THR A 104 4.23 -8.76 -17.30
CA THR A 104 3.78 -7.95 -16.18
C THR A 104 4.39 -8.49 -14.90
N THR A 105 4.82 -7.58 -14.03
CA THR A 105 5.24 -7.87 -12.66
C THR A 105 4.45 -6.97 -11.71
N ALA A 106 3.84 -7.58 -10.71
CA ALA A 106 3.11 -6.92 -9.65
C ALA A 106 3.99 -6.75 -8.41
N PHE A 107 3.83 -5.61 -7.75
CA PHE A 107 4.53 -5.24 -6.54
C PHE A 107 3.50 -4.90 -5.48
N GLU A 108 3.59 -5.55 -4.33
CA GLU A 108 2.80 -5.24 -3.15
C GLU A 108 3.74 -4.82 -2.03
N ILE A 109 3.58 -3.59 -1.54
CA ILE A 109 4.40 -2.99 -0.50
C ILE A 109 3.53 -2.77 0.73
N GLU A 110 3.90 -3.42 1.83
CA GLU A 110 3.25 -3.26 3.14
C GLU A 110 4.28 -2.82 4.19
N TYR A 111 3.90 -1.85 5.03
CA TYR A 111 4.67 -1.51 6.22
C TYR A 111 4.34 -2.47 7.35
N ILE A 112 5.35 -3.21 7.81
CA ILE A 112 5.18 -4.20 8.87
C ILE A 112 5.31 -3.51 10.22
N THR A 113 4.27 -3.59 11.05
CA THR A 113 4.23 -2.96 12.38
C THR A 113 4.65 -3.90 13.51
N GLU A 114 4.71 -5.21 13.27
CA GLU A 114 4.91 -6.23 14.30
C GLU A 114 5.86 -7.35 13.85
N GLY A 115 6.48 -8.04 14.80
CA GLY A 115 7.37 -9.18 14.53
C GLY A 115 8.80 -8.81 14.10
N GLN A 116 9.52 -9.79 13.54
CA GLN A 116 10.96 -9.66 13.21
C GLN A 116 11.25 -8.59 12.15
N TYR A 117 10.27 -8.23 11.32
CA TYR A 117 10.39 -7.19 10.28
C TYR A 117 9.69 -5.88 10.67
N ALA A 118 9.33 -5.71 11.94
CA ALA A 118 8.72 -4.48 12.43
C ALA A 118 9.56 -3.25 12.05
N GLY A 119 8.90 -2.22 11.54
CA GLY A 119 9.55 -0.99 11.07
C GLY A 119 10.08 -1.03 9.63
N LYS A 120 9.89 -2.14 8.91
CA LYS A 120 10.36 -2.30 7.53
C LYS A 120 9.20 -2.30 6.53
N HIS A 121 9.48 -1.90 5.29
CA HIS A 121 8.56 -2.10 4.17
C HIS A 121 8.89 -3.43 3.53
N LEU A 122 7.96 -4.37 3.56
CA LEU A 122 8.09 -5.65 2.88
C LEU A 122 7.49 -5.49 1.49
N VAL A 123 8.24 -5.95 0.48
CA VAL A 123 7.82 -5.95 -0.91
C VAL A 123 7.66 -7.38 -1.37
N GLU A 124 6.45 -7.73 -1.75
CA GLU A 124 6.16 -8.96 -2.46
C GLU A 124 6.09 -8.67 -3.97
N ILE A 125 6.93 -9.36 -4.72
CA ILE A 125 7.06 -9.23 -6.16
C ILE A 125 6.54 -10.52 -6.79
N THR A 126 5.50 -10.41 -7.61
CA THR A 126 4.88 -11.55 -8.29
C THR A 126 4.86 -11.33 -9.80
N GLY A 127 5.28 -12.31 -10.58
CA GLY A 127 5.26 -12.24 -12.03
C GLY A 127 5.56 -13.59 -12.66
N SER A 128 6.19 -13.61 -13.84
CA SER A 128 6.54 -14.85 -14.53
C SER A 128 8.00 -14.84 -14.99
N ASP A 129 8.58 -16.03 -15.13
CA ASP A 129 9.93 -16.25 -15.67
C ASP A 129 10.01 -16.21 -17.22
N GLY A 130 8.89 -15.90 -17.90
CA GLY A 130 8.81 -15.86 -19.36
C GLY A 130 8.66 -17.23 -20.02
N LEU A 131 8.79 -18.33 -19.28
CA LEU A 131 8.58 -19.71 -19.72
C LEU A 131 7.18 -20.24 -19.34
N GLY A 132 6.37 -19.40 -18.68
CA GLY A 132 5.03 -19.73 -18.22
C GLY A 132 4.96 -20.11 -16.74
N ASN A 133 6.09 -20.14 -16.02
CA ASN A 133 6.07 -20.33 -14.58
C ASN A 133 5.82 -19.01 -13.86
N ILE A 134 5.11 -19.06 -12.73
CA ILE A 134 4.93 -17.92 -11.84
C ILE A 134 6.10 -17.88 -10.86
N VAL A 135 6.66 -16.69 -10.69
CA VAL A 135 7.78 -16.42 -9.79
C VAL A 135 7.32 -15.47 -8.70
N HIS A 136 7.76 -15.76 -7.48
CA HIS A 136 7.51 -14.95 -6.29
C HIS A 136 8.85 -14.60 -5.64
N LYS A 137 9.03 -13.33 -5.28
CA LYS A 137 10.18 -12.85 -4.51
C LYS A 137 9.69 -11.94 -3.41
N ILE A 138 10.24 -12.10 -2.21
CA ILE A 138 9.98 -11.22 -1.07
C ILE A 138 11.28 -10.53 -0.70
N GLU A 139 11.24 -9.22 -0.55
CA GLU A 139 12.38 -8.41 -0.12
C GLU A 139 11.94 -7.27 0.80
N THR A 140 12.90 -6.54 1.36
CA THR A 140 12.62 -5.34 2.15
C THR A 140 13.10 -4.10 1.42
N THR A 141 12.29 -3.04 1.44
CA THR A 141 12.63 -1.73 0.86
C THR A 141 12.54 -0.61 1.89
N THR A 142 13.05 0.55 1.52
CA THR A 142 12.93 1.80 2.28
C THR A 142 12.40 2.89 1.35
N PRO A 143 11.46 3.74 1.80
CA PRO A 143 11.05 4.92 1.04
C PRO A 143 12.23 5.82 0.70
#